data_AF-A0A7S0CDH4-F1
#
_entry.id   AF-A0A7S0CDH4-F1
#
_cell.length_a   1.000
_cell.length_b   1.000
_cell.length_c   1.000
_cell.angle_alpha   90.00
_cell.angle_beta   90.00
_cell.angle_gamma   90.00
#
_symmetry.space_group_name_H-M   'P 1'
#
loop_
_entity.id
_entity.type
_entity.pdbx_description
1 polymer ?
#
loop_
_entity_poly.entity_id
_entity_poly.type
_entity_poly.pdbx_seq_one_letter_code
_entity_poly.pdbx_strand_id
1 'polypeptide(L)'
;TNLQDAVLESRLQLWGAAVPLNTWSSANAGVVTDEASTGFVYDAEHGVGACGDWLLEPSIEGAWESGRRLANWMTQEITNEGEDEKRSVGLPDRVSDQGGRFVANASVLQNSIGSFSR
;
A
#
# COMPACT_ATOMS: atom_id res chain seq x y z
N THR A 1 19.99 -32.50 24.10
CA THR A 1 19.62 -31.08 24.11
C THR A 1 18.12 -30.99 24.13
N ASN A 2 17.51 -30.24 25.05
CA ASN A 2 16.05 -30.04 25.06
C ASN A 2 15.65 -29.26 23.80
N LEU A 3 14.46 -29.53 23.23
CA LEU A 3 13.95 -28.83 22.06
C LEU A 3 13.93 -27.30 22.24
N GLN A 4 13.65 -26.84 23.46
CA GLN A 4 13.64 -25.41 23.79
C GLN A 4 15.04 -24.78 23.65
N ASP A 5 16.06 -25.47 24.18
CA ASP A 5 17.46 -25.05 24.05
C ASP A 5 17.89 -25.05 22.58
N ALA A 6 17.47 -26.06 21.81
CA ALA A 6 17.77 -26.15 20.38
C ALA A 6 17.13 -25.02 19.55
N VAL A 7 15.92 -24.57 19.89
CA VAL A 7 15.25 -23.44 19.23
C VAL A 7 15.93 -22.12 19.55
N LEU A 8 16.34 -21.92 20.81
CA LEU A 8 17.05 -20.70 21.23
C LEU A 8 18.46 -20.63 20.63
N GLU A 9 19.20 -21.75 20.65
CA GLU A 9 20.53 -21.85 20.05
C GLU A 9 20.50 -21.69 18.53
N SER A 10 19.47 -22.19 17.85
CA SER A 10 19.32 -22.07 16.39
C SER A 10 18.82 -20.69 15.94
N ARG A 11 18.34 -19.83 16.86
CA ARG A 11 17.75 -18.52 16.56
C ARG A 11 16.68 -18.60 15.46
N LEU A 12 15.85 -19.64 15.49
CA LEU A 12 14.84 -19.86 14.47
C LEU A 12 13.86 -18.68 14.41
N GLN A 13 13.78 -18.02 13.25
CA GLN A 13 12.81 -16.96 13.00
C GLN A 13 11.75 -17.45 12.01
N LEU A 14 10.47 -17.36 12.40
CA LEU A 14 9.34 -17.77 11.57
C LEU A 14 8.69 -16.53 10.96
N TRP A 15 8.97 -16.27 9.68
CA TRP A 15 8.46 -15.13 8.94
C TRP A 15 7.32 -15.52 8.00
N GLY A 16 6.29 -16.23 8.51
CA GLY A 16 5.24 -16.80 7.66
C GLY A 16 4.47 -15.79 6.78
N ALA A 17 4.36 -14.53 7.21
CA ALA A 17 3.71 -13.45 6.46
C ALA A 17 4.67 -12.41 5.87
N ALA A 18 5.93 -12.38 6.34
CA ALA A 18 6.96 -11.45 5.86
C ALA A 18 7.90 -12.12 4.84
N VAL A 19 7.40 -13.14 4.13
CA VAL A 19 8.12 -13.72 3.01
C VAL A 19 8.14 -12.68 1.91
N PRO A 20 9.31 -12.22 1.46
CA PRO A 20 9.41 -11.13 0.49
C PRO A 20 8.61 -11.42 -0.79
N LEU A 21 8.43 -12.69 -1.17
CA LEU A 21 7.71 -13.11 -2.37
C LEU A 21 6.23 -12.65 -2.48
N ASN A 22 5.62 -12.17 -1.40
CA ASN A 22 4.26 -11.63 -1.41
C ASN A 22 4.22 -10.21 -2.00
N THR A 23 4.41 -10.09 -3.32
CA THR A 23 4.28 -8.82 -4.04
C THR A 23 2.91 -8.68 -4.67
N TRP A 24 2.32 -7.49 -4.53
CA TRP A 24 1.10 -7.10 -5.22
C TRP A 24 1.46 -6.57 -6.61
N SER A 25 1.08 -7.32 -7.65
CA SER A 25 1.08 -6.80 -9.01
C SER A 25 -0.16 -5.93 -9.25
N SER A 26 0.04 -4.61 -9.35
CA SER A 26 -1.02 -3.66 -9.70
C SER A 26 -1.53 -3.82 -11.14
N ALA A 27 -0.87 -4.63 -11.98
CA ALA A 27 -1.27 -4.86 -13.38
C ALA A 27 -2.67 -5.47 -13.53
N ASN A 28 -3.22 -6.08 -12.48
CA ASN A 28 -4.55 -6.72 -12.50
C ASN A 28 -5.71 -5.78 -12.12
N ALA A 29 -5.47 -4.47 -11.92
CA ALA A 29 -6.48 -3.49 -11.51
C ALA A 29 -7.20 -2.79 -12.69
N GLY A 30 -7.35 -3.45 -13.84
CA GLY A 30 -8.21 -2.99 -14.94
C GLY A 30 -7.76 -1.76 -15.74
N VAL A 31 -6.73 -1.05 -15.29
CA VAL A 31 -6.06 0.02 -16.04
C VAL A 31 -4.66 -0.45 -16.39
N VAL A 32 -4.55 -1.16 -17.50
CA VAL A 32 -3.27 -1.48 -18.12
C VAL A 32 -2.90 -0.33 -19.03
N THR A 33 -2.23 0.68 -18.49
CA THR A 33 -1.28 1.46 -19.28
C THR A 33 0.07 0.79 -19.11
N ASP A 34 0.87 0.65 -20.16
CA ASP A 34 2.21 0.01 -20.20
C ASP A 34 3.26 0.59 -19.21
N GLU A 35 2.83 1.48 -18.32
CA GLU A 35 3.62 2.07 -17.25
C GLU A 35 3.79 1.04 -16.11
N ALA A 36 5.05 0.78 -15.76
CA ALA A 36 5.44 -0.02 -14.61
C ALA A 36 4.61 0.32 -13.37
N SER A 37 4.34 -0.67 -12.51
CA SER A 37 3.74 -0.48 -11.18
C SER A 37 4.20 0.84 -10.57
N THR A 38 3.24 1.71 -10.23
CA THR A 38 3.54 3.01 -9.60
C THR A 38 4.40 2.83 -8.35
N GLY A 39 4.31 1.65 -7.73
CA GLY A 39 5.13 1.27 -6.59
C GLY A 39 4.60 1.81 -5.28
N PHE A 40 3.41 2.40 -5.29
CA PHE A 40 2.71 2.91 -4.12
C PHE A 40 1.22 2.99 -4.43
N VAL A 41 0.43 3.09 -3.37
CA VAL A 41 -1.01 3.40 -3.45
C VAL A 41 -1.28 4.71 -2.71
N TYR A 42 -2.20 5.50 -3.23
CA TYR A 42 -2.55 6.80 -2.65
C TYR A 42 -4.05 7.09 -2.84
N ASP A 43 -4.68 7.56 -1.78
CA ASP A 43 -6.05 8.04 -1.75
C ASP A 43 -6.03 9.56 -1.52
N ALA A 44 -6.39 10.30 -2.56
CA ALA A 44 -6.37 11.77 -2.53
C ALA A 44 -7.57 12.37 -1.79
N GLU A 45 -8.66 11.62 -1.59
CA GLU A 45 -9.82 12.05 -0.78
C GLU A 45 -9.37 12.26 0.67
N HIS A 46 -8.61 11.29 1.20
CA HIS A 46 -8.16 11.26 2.59
C HIS A 46 -6.71 11.72 2.80
N GLY A 47 -5.93 11.87 1.73
CA GLY A 47 -4.50 12.23 1.82
C GLY A 47 -3.64 11.11 2.43
N VAL A 48 -4.02 9.85 2.22
CA VAL A 48 -3.35 8.69 2.81
C VAL A 48 -2.71 7.85 1.72
N GLY A 49 -1.47 7.43 1.93
CA GLY A 49 -0.77 6.51 1.04
C GLY A 49 -0.13 5.34 1.78
N ALA A 50 0.14 4.27 1.04
CA ALA A 50 0.91 3.13 1.52
C ALA A 50 2.02 2.77 0.53
N CYS A 51 3.16 2.38 1.09
CA CYS A 51 4.38 2.03 0.38
C CYS A 51 5.04 0.81 1.05
N GLY A 52 5.85 0.07 0.30
CA GLY A 52 6.59 -1.10 0.78
C GLY A 52 7.21 -1.91 -0.36
N ASP A 53 8.06 -2.87 0.00
CA ASP A 53 8.67 -3.85 -0.90
C ASP A 53 7.62 -4.64 -1.70
N TRP A 54 6.52 -4.97 -1.04
CA TRP A 54 5.38 -5.67 -1.64
C TRP A 54 4.68 -4.91 -2.78
N LEU A 55 5.05 -3.67 -3.10
CA LEU A 55 4.48 -2.90 -4.22
C LEU A 55 5.40 -2.77 -5.44
N LEU A 56 6.68 -3.15 -5.30
CA LEU A 56 7.68 -3.04 -6.36
C LEU A 56 8.47 -4.33 -6.52
N GLU A 57 9.37 -4.57 -5.58
CA GLU A 57 10.30 -5.68 -5.59
C GLU A 57 10.48 -6.15 -4.15
N PRO A 58 10.55 -7.47 -3.91
CA PRO A 58 10.67 -8.05 -2.58
C PRO A 58 12.07 -7.88 -1.99
N SER A 59 12.50 -6.63 -1.84
CA SER A 59 13.86 -6.23 -1.49
C SER A 59 13.84 -4.95 -0.65
N ILE A 60 14.94 -4.70 0.07
CA ILE A 60 15.13 -3.44 0.81
C ILE A 60 15.12 -2.25 -0.15
N GLU A 61 15.69 -2.42 -1.35
CA GLU A 61 15.69 -1.41 -2.41
C GLU A 61 14.27 -1.09 -2.88
N GLY A 62 13.45 -2.11 -3.11
CA GLY A 62 12.03 -1.96 -3.46
C GLY A 62 11.24 -1.20 -2.40
N ALA A 63 11.45 -1.50 -1.11
CA ALA A 63 10.82 -0.75 -0.02
C ALA A 63 11.24 0.73 0.00
N TRP A 64 12.54 1.00 -0.15
CA TRP A 64 13.06 2.37 -0.16
C TRP A 64 12.53 3.17 -1.35
N GLU A 65 12.57 2.59 -2.54
CA GLU A 65 12.12 3.22 -3.77
C GLU A 65 10.60 3.47 -3.75
N SER A 66 9.82 2.51 -3.23
CA SER A 66 8.38 2.66 -3.02
C SER A 66 8.05 3.87 -2.13
N GLY A 67 8.73 3.99 -0.98
CA GLY A 67 8.53 5.12 -0.06
C GLY A 67 8.94 6.46 -0.67
N ARG A 68 10.07 6.49 -1.40
CA ARG A 68 10.54 7.70 -2.10
C ARG A 68 9.53 8.17 -3.15
N ARG A 69 8.95 7.25 -3.93
CA ARG A 69 7.93 7.58 -4.94
C ARG A 69 6.67 8.17 -4.32
N LEU A 70 6.17 7.58 -3.23
CA LEU A 70 5.01 8.11 -2.51
C LEU A 70 5.26 9.51 -1.95
N ALA A 71 6.42 9.73 -1.31
CA ALA A 71 6.76 11.04 -0.77
C ALA A 71 6.84 12.13 -1.85
N ASN A 72 7.42 11.80 -3.01
CA ASN A 72 7.46 12.71 -4.16
C ASN A 72 6.05 13.03 -4.67
N TRP A 73 5.18 12.02 -4.81
CA TRP A 73 3.79 12.21 -5.22
C TRP A 73 3.04 13.15 -4.26
N MET A 74 3.09 12.88 -2.95
CA MET A 74 2.40 13.70 -1.96
C MET A 74 2.93 15.15 -1.93
N THR A 75 4.23 15.34 -2.14
CA THR A 75 4.81 16.70 -2.21
C THR A 75 4.31 17.46 -3.43
N GLN A 76 4.19 16.80 -4.58
CA GLN A 76 3.68 17.40 -5.82
C GLN A 76 2.19 17.76 -5.69
N GLU A 77 1.37 16.88 -5.09
CA GLU A 77 -0.04 17.15 -4.81
C GLU A 77 -0.23 18.37 -3.89
N ILE A 78 0.59 18.49 -2.82
CA ILE A 78 0.56 19.66 -1.91
C ILE A 78 0.95 20.95 -2.64
N THR A 79 1.88 20.90 -3.59
CA THR A 79 2.27 22.10 -4.34
C THR A 79 1.27 22.49 -5.42
N ASN A 80 0.43 21.56 -5.88
CA ASN A 80 -0.51 21.74 -6.97
C ASN A 80 -1.95 22.05 -6.49
N GLU A 81 -2.12 22.60 -5.28
CA GLU A 81 -3.42 22.97 -4.66
C GLU A 81 -4.32 23.91 -5.50
N GLY A 82 -3.92 24.28 -6.71
CA GLY A 82 -4.58 25.26 -7.56
C GLY A 82 -5.59 24.73 -8.60
N GLU A 83 -5.30 23.68 -9.39
CA GLU A 83 -6.02 23.53 -10.67
C GLU A 83 -6.33 22.10 -11.16
N ASP A 84 -5.81 21.04 -10.53
CA ASP A 84 -6.07 19.65 -10.96
C ASP A 84 -6.86 18.84 -9.93
N GLU A 85 -7.80 18.04 -10.42
CA GLU A 85 -8.65 17.15 -9.65
C GLU A 85 -7.77 16.16 -8.86
N LYS A 86 -7.90 16.19 -7.52
CA LYS A 86 -7.21 15.30 -6.57
C LYS A 86 -7.19 13.86 -7.07
N ARG A 87 -6.01 13.31 -7.35
CA ARG A 87 -5.89 12.02 -8.07
C ARG A 87 -5.42 10.88 -7.17
N SER A 88 -6.27 9.86 -7.01
CA SER A 88 -5.89 8.60 -6.39
C SER A 88 -5.10 7.70 -7.36
N VAL A 89 -4.21 6.86 -6.81
CA VAL A 89 -3.25 6.04 -7.58
C VAL A 89 -3.15 4.62 -7.01
N GLY A 90 -3.06 3.62 -7.88
CA GLY A 90 -2.78 2.22 -7.52
C GLY A 90 -3.91 1.50 -6.78
N LEU A 91 -5.04 2.18 -6.55
CA LEU A 91 -6.20 1.60 -5.91
C LEU A 91 -7.17 1.05 -6.97
N PRO A 92 -7.63 -0.20 -6.85
CA PRO A 92 -8.60 -0.76 -7.78
C PRO A 92 -9.94 -0.03 -7.64
N ASP A 93 -10.62 0.19 -8.76
CA ASP A 93 -11.93 0.84 -8.76
C ASP A 93 -13.00 -0.19 -8.38
N ARG A 94 -13.34 -0.27 -7.08
CA ARG A 94 -14.13 -1.41 -6.56
C ARG A 94 -15.65 -1.24 -6.68
N VAL A 95 -16.18 -0.02 -6.90
CA VAL A 95 -17.65 0.22 -6.84
C VAL A 95 -18.16 1.41 -7.67
N SER A 96 -17.35 2.39 -8.10
CA SER A 96 -17.87 3.65 -8.65
C SER A 96 -17.05 4.16 -9.84
N ASP A 97 -17.66 4.91 -10.75
CA ASP A 97 -16.99 5.64 -11.85
C ASP A 97 -16.10 6.84 -11.35
N GLN A 98 -15.69 6.83 -10.08
CA GLN A 98 -15.00 7.94 -9.41
C GLN A 98 -13.60 7.60 -8.87
N GLY A 99 -13.06 6.42 -9.22
CA GLY A 99 -11.67 6.07 -8.94
C GLY A 99 -11.46 5.28 -7.64
N GLY A 100 -10.34 4.54 -7.61
CA GLY A 100 -9.97 3.71 -6.47
C GLY A 100 -9.64 4.53 -5.22
N ARG A 101 -10.24 4.16 -4.08
CA ARG A 101 -10.01 4.76 -2.75
C ARG A 101 -9.87 3.70 -1.66
N PHE A 102 -9.35 4.07 -0.49
CA PHE A 102 -9.30 3.14 0.64
C PHE A 102 -10.67 3.01 1.27
N VAL A 103 -11.31 1.84 1.11
CA VAL A 103 -12.61 1.56 1.71
C VAL A 103 -12.44 0.61 2.89
N ALA A 104 -12.88 1.05 4.07
CA ALA A 104 -12.93 0.19 5.24
C ALA A 104 -13.84 -1.02 4.98
N ASN A 105 -13.52 -2.17 5.57
CA ASN A 105 -14.36 -3.36 5.45
C ASN A 105 -15.79 -3.06 5.97
N ALA A 106 -16.82 -3.57 5.29
CA ALA A 106 -18.21 -3.33 5.65
C ALA A 106 -18.53 -3.68 7.12
N SER A 107 -17.92 -4.76 7.63
CA SER A 107 -18.08 -5.15 9.04
C SER A 107 -17.45 -4.16 10.02
N VAL A 108 -16.39 -3.45 9.62
CA VAL A 108 -15.73 -2.41 10.41
C VAL A 108 -16.58 -1.14 10.44
N LEU A 109 -17.15 -0.76 9.30
CA LEU A 109 -18.10 0.35 9.19
C LEU A 109 -19.35 0.12 10.05
N GLN A 110 -19.90 -1.10 10.03
CA GLN A 110 -21.07 -1.46 10.83
C GLN A 110 -20.82 -1.35 12.34
N ASN A 111 -19.57 -1.54 12.77
CA ASN A 111 -19.17 -1.40 14.18
C ASN A 111 -18.65 0.01 14.52
N SER A 112 -18.69 0.97 13.58
CA SER A 112 -18.22 2.35 13.76
C SER A 112 -16.74 2.47 14.20
N ILE A 113 -15.94 1.42 14.04
CA ILE A 113 -14.51 1.44 14.31
C ILE A 113 -13.85 2.11 13.10
N GLY A 114 -13.54 3.41 13.21
CA GLY A 114 -12.94 4.20 12.12
C GLY A 114 -13.83 5.31 11.55
N SER A 115 -15.01 5.54 12.13
CA SER A 115 -15.76 6.78 11.92
C SER A 115 -15.11 7.89 12.73
N PHE A 116 -14.46 8.85 12.07
CA PHE A 116 -14.05 10.09 12.71
C PHE A 116 -15.15 11.13 12.47
N SER A 117 -15.85 11.53 13.54
CA SER A 117 -16.66 12.75 13.52
C SER A 117 -15.70 13.93 13.46
N ARG A 118 -15.84 14.75 12.41
CA ARG A 118 -15.25 16.08 12.38
C ARG A 118 -15.97 17.00 13.36
#